data_AF-A0A5M3XIP3-F1
#
_entry.id   AF-A0A5M3XIP3-F1
#
_cell.length_a   1.000
_cell.length_b   1.000
_cell.length_c   1.000
_cell.angle_alpha   90.00
_cell.angle_beta   90.00
_cell.angle_gamma   90.00
#
_symmetry.space_group_name_H-M   'P 1'
#
loop_
_entity.id
_entity.type
_entity.pdbx_description
1 polymer ?
#
loop_
_entity_poly.entity_id
_entity_poly.type
_entity_poly.pdbx_seq_one_letter_code
_entity_poly.pdbx_strand_id
1 'polypeptide(L)'
;MRGLRSALVALSTTVIAVAAHRAHGTTPPLLALVPVVLAVWGVAYGLAGRRVNRRELLTLLGAAQLGIHGLSVYLADPIHPGHYGIDDTSSSGVLSHAAATVLTALLLEYGERMWWGLLSLLGVRYRTVHLRDLPPPVRRPIPVASRAVPLLTRLCAGPVGTRAPPLLTQI
;
A
#
# COMPACT_ATOMS: atom_id res chain seq x y z
N MET A 1 3.16 -3.24 -16.20
CA MET A 1 3.68 -3.46 -14.83
C MET A 1 2.75 -2.97 -13.72
N ARG A 2 2.19 -1.75 -13.77
CA ARG A 2 1.30 -1.22 -12.70
C ARG A 2 0.04 -2.06 -12.48
N GLY A 3 -0.71 -2.38 -13.55
CA GLY A 3 -1.94 -3.17 -13.46
C GLY A 3 -1.75 -4.58 -12.91
N LEU A 4 -0.67 -5.27 -13.30
CA LEU A 4 -0.36 -6.60 -12.78
C LEU A 4 -0.01 -6.55 -11.28
N ARG A 5 0.80 -5.56 -10.86
CA ARG A 5 1.15 -5.39 -9.44
C ARG A 5 -0.09 -5.06 -8.60
N SER A 6 -0.96 -4.17 -9.06
CA SER A 6 -2.19 -3.85 -8.33
C SER A 6 -3.15 -5.02 -8.28
N ALA A 7 -3.25 -5.82 -9.35
CA ALA A 7 -4.09 -7.03 -9.39
C ALA A 7 -3.60 -8.09 -8.39
N LEU A 8 -2.28 -8.35 -8.34
CA LEU A 8 -1.69 -9.28 -7.39
C LEU A 8 -1.91 -8.84 -5.94
N VAL A 9 -1.75 -7.54 -5.66
CA VAL A 9 -2.05 -6.98 -4.33
C VAL A 9 -3.51 -7.19 -3.99
N ALA A 10 -4.43 -6.83 -4.89
CA ALA A 10 -5.86 -6.98 -4.65
C ALA A 10 -6.26 -8.43 -4.38
N LEU A 11 -5.79 -9.37 -5.22
CA LEU A 11 -6.02 -10.81 -5.02
C LEU A 11 -5.49 -11.30 -3.67
N SER A 12 -4.26 -10.92 -3.31
CA SER A 12 -3.64 -11.34 -2.05
C SER A 12 -4.41 -10.82 -0.84
N THR A 13 -4.81 -9.54 -0.86
CA THR A 13 -5.61 -8.92 0.20
C THR A 13 -6.98 -9.58 0.32
N THR A 14 -7.66 -9.86 -0.79
CA THR A 14 -8.96 -10.55 -0.78
C THR A 14 -8.83 -11.97 -0.22
N VAL A 15 -7.80 -12.73 -0.61
CA VAL A 15 -7.56 -14.09 -0.08
C VAL A 15 -7.34 -14.06 1.43
N ILE A 16 -6.52 -13.13 1.93
CA ILE A 16 -6.28 -12.97 3.38
C ILE A 16 -7.58 -12.60 4.10
N ALA A 17 -8.37 -11.67 3.55
CA ALA A 17 -9.65 -11.28 4.14
C ALA A 17 -10.65 -12.45 4.20
N VAL A 18 -10.77 -13.22 3.13
CA VAL A 18 -11.63 -14.42 3.09
C VAL A 18 -11.15 -15.47 4.10
N ALA A 19 -9.84 -15.70 4.20
CA ALA A 19 -9.26 -16.62 5.18
C ALA A 19 -9.53 -16.16 6.63
N ALA A 20 -9.42 -14.86 6.90
CA ALA A 20 -9.74 -14.28 8.20
C ALA A 20 -11.22 -14.48 8.57
N HIS A 21 -12.15 -14.23 7.63
CA HIS A 21 -13.58 -14.49 7.85
C HIS A 21 -13.85 -15.97 8.13
N ARG A 22 -13.21 -16.87 7.36
CA ARG A 22 -13.33 -18.33 7.57
C ARG A 22 -12.85 -18.75 8.95
N ALA A 23 -11.74 -18.19 9.42
CA ALA A 23 -11.23 -18.45 10.76
C ALA A 23 -12.21 -17.99 11.87
N HIS A 24 -13.05 -16.99 11.59
CA HIS A 24 -14.14 -16.53 12.46
C HIS A 24 -15.48 -17.21 12.17
N GLY A 25 -15.48 -18.34 11.44
CA GLY A 25 -16.69 -19.14 11.19
C GLY A 25 -17.63 -18.59 10.11
N THR A 26 -17.24 -17.55 9.37
CA THR A 26 -18.08 -16.95 8.32
C THR A 26 -17.44 -17.12 6.94
N THR A 27 -18.24 -17.40 5.92
CA THR A 27 -17.77 -17.44 4.52
C THR A 27 -18.51 -16.41 3.69
N PRO A 28 -17.83 -15.37 3.17
CA PRO A 28 -18.48 -14.41 2.28
C PRO A 28 -18.92 -15.11 0.99
N PRO A 29 -20.11 -14.78 0.45
CA PRO A 29 -20.58 -15.36 -0.81
C PRO A 29 -19.69 -14.91 -1.97
N LEU A 30 -19.43 -15.82 -2.93
CA LEU A 30 -18.51 -15.55 -4.06
C LEU A 30 -18.90 -14.30 -4.86
N LEU A 31 -20.19 -14.06 -5.05
CA LEU A 31 -20.69 -12.88 -5.76
C LEU A 31 -20.36 -11.56 -5.03
N ALA A 32 -20.33 -11.57 -3.70
CA ALA A 32 -19.94 -10.38 -2.92
C ALA A 32 -18.44 -10.07 -3.02
N LEU A 33 -17.61 -11.03 -3.45
CA LEU A 33 -16.17 -10.81 -3.63
C LEU A 33 -15.86 -9.94 -4.87
N VAL A 34 -16.71 -9.98 -5.90
CA VAL A 34 -16.49 -9.24 -7.15
C VAL A 34 -16.33 -7.72 -6.92
N PRO A 35 -17.30 -7.02 -6.30
CA PRO A 35 -17.15 -5.59 -6.06
C PRO A 35 -15.99 -5.26 -5.12
N VAL A 36 -15.69 -6.14 -4.15
CA VAL A 36 -14.56 -5.97 -3.22
C VAL A 36 -13.23 -6.04 -3.97
N VAL A 37 -13.02 -7.05 -4.81
CA VAL A 37 -11.79 -7.20 -5.61
C VAL A 37 -11.60 -6.00 -6.53
N LEU A 38 -12.66 -5.55 -7.21
CA LEU A 38 -12.60 -4.39 -8.10
C LEU A 38 -12.26 -3.11 -7.34
N ALA A 39 -12.86 -2.88 -6.18
CA ALA A 39 -12.56 -1.72 -5.34
C ALA A 39 -11.10 -1.73 -4.86
N VAL A 40 -10.63 -2.86 -4.32
CA VAL A 40 -9.23 -2.99 -3.87
C VAL A 40 -8.26 -2.83 -5.04
N TRP A 41 -8.56 -3.40 -6.21
CA TRP A 41 -7.75 -3.23 -7.42
C TRP A 41 -7.69 -1.78 -7.88
N GLY A 42 -8.82 -1.07 -7.90
CA GLY A 42 -8.89 0.34 -8.28
C GLY A 42 -8.06 1.23 -7.36
N VAL A 43 -8.17 1.03 -6.04
CA VAL A 43 -7.35 1.75 -5.05
C VAL A 43 -5.87 1.42 -5.26
N ALA A 44 -5.51 0.13 -5.34
CA ALA A 44 -4.13 -0.29 -5.55
C ALA A 44 -3.55 0.23 -6.87
N TYR A 45 -4.36 0.32 -7.92
CA TYR A 45 -3.98 0.87 -9.22
C TYR A 45 -3.76 2.39 -9.15
N GLY A 46 -4.64 3.13 -8.48
CA GLY A 46 -4.50 4.58 -8.30
C GLY A 46 -3.30 4.97 -7.43
N LEU A 47 -2.93 4.11 -6.47
CA LEU A 47 -1.72 4.26 -5.67
C LEU A 47 -0.46 3.75 -6.38
N ALA A 48 -0.59 2.95 -7.45
CA ALA A 48 0.54 2.35 -8.14
C ALA A 48 1.45 3.43 -8.74
N GLY A 49 2.63 3.60 -8.15
CA GLY A 49 3.63 4.57 -8.59
C GLY A 49 3.55 5.93 -7.90
N ARG A 50 2.67 6.09 -6.91
CA ARG A 50 2.70 7.23 -5.98
C ARG A 50 3.52 6.86 -4.76
N ARG A 51 4.24 7.83 -4.20
CA ARG A 51 4.79 7.71 -2.85
C ARG A 51 3.67 8.07 -1.89
N VAL A 52 3.19 7.07 -1.16
CA VAL A 52 2.16 7.27 -0.15
C VAL A 52 2.85 7.36 1.19
N ASN A 53 2.69 8.47 1.89
CA ASN A 53 3.26 8.60 3.23
C ASN A 53 2.38 7.86 4.26
N ARG A 54 2.91 7.61 5.47
CA ARG A 54 2.19 6.86 6.52
C ARG A 54 0.82 7.48 6.85
N ARG A 55 0.71 8.81 6.85
CA ARG A 55 -0.55 9.52 7.16
C ARG A 55 -1.57 9.31 6.05
N GLU A 56 -1.14 9.38 4.80
CA GLU A 56 -1.99 9.08 3.63
C GLU A 56 -2.46 7.61 3.65
N LEU A 57 -1.59 6.66 3.97
CA LEU A 57 -2.00 5.25 4.11
C LEU A 57 -3.04 5.08 5.22
N LEU A 58 -2.82 5.66 6.40
CA LEU A 58 -3.74 5.59 7.52
C LEU A 58 -5.09 6.25 7.21
N THR A 59 -5.09 7.41 6.54
CA THR A 59 -6.33 8.10 6.15
C THR A 59 -7.10 7.30 5.12
N LEU A 60 -6.43 6.73 4.11
CA LEU A 60 -7.07 5.87 3.11
C LEU A 60 -7.65 4.59 3.72
N LEU A 61 -6.88 3.91 4.59
CA LEU A 61 -7.34 2.70 5.28
C LEU A 61 -8.50 3.00 6.25
N GLY A 62 -8.40 4.08 7.02
CA GLY A 62 -9.43 4.51 7.95
C GLY A 62 -10.72 4.90 7.23
N ALA A 63 -10.62 5.66 6.13
CA ALA A 63 -11.78 6.01 5.30
C ALA A 63 -12.43 4.77 4.67
N ALA A 64 -11.62 3.82 4.19
CA ALA A 64 -12.13 2.56 3.65
C ALA A 64 -12.86 1.72 4.71
N GLN A 65 -12.31 1.62 5.93
CA GLN A 65 -12.98 0.92 7.03
C GLN A 65 -14.29 1.59 7.43
N LEU A 66 -14.31 2.92 7.54
CA LEU A 66 -15.52 3.68 7.87
C LEU A 66 -16.59 3.50 6.78
N GLY A 67 -16.18 3.54 5.51
CA GLY A 67 -17.06 3.32 4.37
C GLY A 67 -17.65 1.91 4.34
N ILE A 68 -16.82 0.87 4.55
CA ILE A 68 -17.29 -0.53 4.61
C ILE A 68 -18.22 -0.73 5.80
N HIS A 69 -17.90 -0.16 6.96
CA HIS A 69 -18.74 -0.25 8.14
C HIS A 69 -20.08 0.46 7.92
N GLY A 70 -20.08 1.70 7.44
CA GLY A 70 -21.29 2.46 7.14
C GLY A 70 -22.16 1.79 6.07
N LEU A 71 -21.55 1.25 5.01
CA LEU A 71 -22.28 0.48 4.00
C LEU A 71 -22.85 -0.81 4.57
N SER A 72 -22.09 -1.52 5.40
CA SER A 72 -22.58 -2.73 6.09
C SER A 72 -23.77 -2.42 6.99
N VAL A 73 -23.71 -1.32 7.77
CA VAL A 73 -24.83 -0.86 8.59
C VAL A 73 -26.04 -0.53 7.71
N TYR A 74 -25.84 0.24 6.63
CA TYR A 74 -26.92 0.60 5.70
C TYR A 74 -27.57 -0.60 5.01
N LEU A 75 -26.78 -1.61 4.63
CA LEU A 75 -27.29 -2.82 3.97
C LEU A 75 -27.88 -3.83 4.95
N ALA A 76 -27.41 -3.84 6.21
CA ALA A 76 -27.92 -4.70 7.26
C ALA A 76 -29.18 -4.14 7.92
N ASP A 77 -29.41 -2.83 7.83
CA ASP A 77 -30.64 -2.18 8.29
C ASP A 77 -31.79 -2.66 7.40
N PRO A 78 -32.61 -3.62 7.87
CA PRO A 78 -33.74 -4.05 7.10
C PRO A 78 -34.72 -2.90 7.13
N ILE A 79 -35.60 -2.85 6.14
CA ILE A 79 -36.73 -1.93 6.08
C ILE A 79 -37.77 -2.30 7.18
N HIS A 80 -37.34 -2.68 8.39
CA HIS A 80 -38.13 -3.16 9.53
C HIS A 80 -37.74 -2.37 10.79
N PRO A 81 -38.52 -1.33 11.15
CA PRO A 81 -38.31 -0.57 12.38
C PRO A 81 -38.75 -1.43 13.56
N GLY A 82 -37.82 -2.14 14.19
CA GLY A 82 -38.15 -2.97 15.34
C GLY A 82 -36.93 -3.54 16.03
N HIS A 83 -36.42 -2.80 17.02
CA HIS A 83 -35.51 -3.28 18.06
C HIS A 83 -34.07 -3.62 17.64
N TYR A 84 -33.35 -2.67 17.03
CA TYR A 84 -31.90 -2.63 17.22
C TYR A 84 -31.63 -2.06 18.62
N GLY A 85 -31.46 -2.97 19.59
CA GLY A 85 -30.96 -2.62 20.92
C GLY A 85 -29.62 -1.91 20.78
N ILE A 86 -29.53 -0.71 21.36
CA ILE A 86 -28.34 0.15 21.42
C ILE A 86 -27.22 -0.46 22.31
N ASP A 87 -27.35 -1.72 22.74
CA ASP A 87 -26.60 -2.22 23.89
C ASP A 87 -25.32 -3.01 23.58
N ASP A 88 -24.91 -3.21 22.33
CA ASP A 88 -23.67 -3.97 22.07
C ASP A 88 -22.88 -3.48 20.85
N THR A 89 -22.76 -2.16 20.65
CA THR A 89 -21.53 -1.63 20.02
C THR A 89 -20.37 -1.86 20.97
N SER A 90 -19.97 -3.12 21.10
CA SER A 90 -18.84 -3.53 21.92
C SER A 90 -17.63 -2.72 21.46
N SER A 91 -17.11 -1.88 22.34
CA SER A 91 -15.88 -1.11 22.13
C SER A 91 -14.73 -1.99 21.62
N SER A 92 -14.79 -3.29 21.92
CA SER A 92 -13.96 -4.37 21.38
C SER A 92 -13.94 -4.43 19.83
N GLY A 93 -15.09 -4.32 19.16
CA GLY A 93 -15.17 -4.34 17.70
C GLY A 93 -14.43 -3.17 17.05
N VAL A 94 -14.69 -1.95 17.53
CA VAL A 94 -14.02 -0.74 17.03
C VAL A 94 -12.51 -0.79 17.28
N LEU A 95 -12.10 -1.26 18.47
CA LEU A 95 -10.69 -1.40 18.82
C LEU A 95 -9.98 -2.41 17.90
N SER A 96 -10.62 -3.55 17.62
CA SER A 96 -10.05 -4.56 16.72
C SER A 96 -9.89 -4.05 15.28
N HIS A 97 -10.85 -3.28 14.78
CA HIS A 97 -10.74 -2.62 13.48
C HIS A 97 -9.62 -1.58 13.45
N ALA A 98 -9.51 -0.75 14.48
CA ALA A 98 -8.45 0.24 14.60
C ALA A 98 -7.06 -0.43 14.65
N ALA A 99 -6.91 -1.48 15.47
CA ALA A 99 -5.68 -2.26 15.56
C ALA A 99 -5.33 -2.91 14.21
N ALA A 100 -6.31 -3.50 13.52
CA ALA A 100 -6.13 -4.09 12.21
C ALA A 100 -5.69 -3.05 11.16
N THR A 101 -6.23 -1.82 11.20
CA THR A 101 -5.79 -0.73 10.31
C THR A 101 -4.35 -0.33 10.56
N VAL A 102 -3.97 -0.13 11.83
CA VAL A 102 -2.60 0.23 12.19
C VAL A 102 -1.63 -0.88 11.77
N LEU A 103 -1.96 -2.14 12.08
CA LEU A 103 -1.13 -3.29 11.71
C LEU A 103 -0.99 -3.41 10.18
N THR A 104 -2.09 -3.22 9.44
CA THR A 104 -2.09 -3.24 7.97
C THR A 104 -1.24 -2.11 7.39
N ALA A 105 -1.37 -0.89 7.91
CA ALA A 105 -0.57 0.25 7.48
C ALA A 105 0.93 0.00 7.70
N LEU A 106 1.30 -0.57 8.86
CA LEU A 106 2.68 -0.95 9.15
C LEU A 106 3.16 -2.06 8.21
N LEU A 107 2.38 -3.13 8.03
CA LEU A 107 2.71 -4.24 7.11
C LEU A 107 2.92 -3.74 5.68
N LEU A 108 2.12 -2.79 5.19
CA LEU A 108 2.30 -2.19 3.87
C LEU A 108 3.58 -1.35 3.80
N GLU A 109 3.85 -0.54 4.81
CA GLU A 109 5.07 0.27 4.90
C GLU A 109 6.34 -0.61 4.93
N TYR A 110 6.36 -1.65 5.75
CA TYR A 110 7.48 -2.60 5.84
C TYR A 110 7.57 -3.51 4.61
N GLY A 111 6.43 -3.98 4.10
CA GLY A 111 6.35 -4.80 2.89
C GLY A 111 6.89 -4.07 1.68
N GLU A 112 6.58 -2.78 1.52
CA GLU A 112 7.17 -1.95 0.47
C GLU A 112 8.69 -1.87 0.63
N ARG A 113 9.20 -1.58 1.84
CA ARG A 113 10.64 -1.53 2.10
C ARG A 113 11.33 -2.86 1.79
N MET A 114 10.76 -3.97 2.26
CA MET A 114 11.30 -5.31 2.07
C MET A 114 11.28 -5.71 0.59
N TRP A 115 10.18 -5.44 -0.12
CA TRP A 115 10.06 -5.66 -1.56
C TRP A 115 11.14 -4.90 -2.33
N TRP A 116 11.36 -3.62 -2.01
CA TRP A 116 12.43 -2.86 -2.63
C TRP A 116 13.83 -3.34 -2.22
N GLY A 117 14.00 -3.83 -1.00
CA GLY A 117 15.23 -4.48 -0.55
C GLY A 117 15.53 -5.73 -1.39
N LEU A 118 14.56 -6.63 -1.54
CA LEU A 118 14.64 -7.81 -2.39
C LEU A 118 14.92 -7.45 -3.84
N LEU A 119 14.18 -6.49 -4.40
CA LEU A 119 14.42 -5.98 -5.75
C LEU A 119 15.79 -5.32 -5.88
N SER A 120 16.35 -4.72 -4.84
CA SER A 120 17.71 -4.18 -4.88
C SER A 120 18.76 -5.29 -4.90
N LEU A 121 18.55 -6.37 -4.15
CA LEU A 121 19.41 -7.56 -4.19
C LEU A 121 19.36 -8.24 -5.56
N LEU A 122 18.15 -8.38 -6.13
CA LEU A 122 17.94 -8.87 -7.49
C LEU A 122 18.46 -7.87 -8.55
N GLY A 123 18.37 -6.58 -8.27
CA GLY A 123 18.71 -5.45 -9.12
C GLY A 123 20.19 -5.09 -9.16
N VAL A 124 21.00 -5.56 -8.19
CA VAL A 124 22.46 -5.61 -8.33
C VAL A 124 22.85 -6.41 -9.59
N ARG A 125 22.05 -7.42 -9.99
CA ARG A 125 22.25 -8.15 -11.25
C ARG A 125 21.68 -7.42 -12.48
N TYR A 126 20.55 -6.72 -12.38
CA TYR A 126 19.98 -6.02 -13.55
C TYR A 126 20.77 -4.76 -13.94
N ARG A 127 21.27 -4.01 -12.95
CA ARG A 127 22.05 -2.78 -13.20
C ARG A 127 23.46 -3.06 -13.69
N THR A 128 24.05 -4.20 -13.33
CA THR A 128 25.38 -4.61 -13.83
C THR A 128 25.33 -5.12 -15.27
N VAL A 129 24.22 -5.69 -15.71
CA VAL A 129 24.08 -6.20 -17.09
C VAL A 129 23.84 -5.07 -18.10
N HIS A 130 23.02 -4.06 -17.79
CA HIS A 130 22.74 -2.97 -18.74
C HIS A 130 23.69 -1.76 -18.70
N LEU A 131 24.55 -1.62 -17.68
CA LEU A 131 25.57 -0.56 -17.71
C LEU A 131 26.71 -0.84 -18.69
N ARG A 132 26.81 -2.08 -19.21
CA ARG A 132 27.91 -2.48 -20.09
C ARG A 132 27.78 -1.90 -21.50
N ASP A 133 26.57 -1.50 -21.90
CA ASP A 133 26.27 -0.99 -23.25
C ASP A 133 25.98 0.51 -23.28
N LEU A 134 26.02 1.20 -22.13
CA LEU A 134 25.87 2.64 -22.09
C LEU A 134 27.22 3.29 -22.44
N PRO A 135 27.27 4.18 -23.44
CA PRO A 135 28.50 4.89 -23.77
C PRO A 135 29.02 5.64 -22.54
N PRO A 136 30.36 5.75 -22.38
CA PRO A 136 30.96 6.36 -21.20
C PRO A 136 30.39 7.78 -21.02
N PRO A 137 29.98 8.15 -19.78
CA PRO A 137 29.39 9.46 -19.56
C PRO A 137 30.40 10.54 -19.94
N VAL A 138 30.00 11.41 -20.87
CA VAL A 138 30.76 12.62 -21.22
C VAL A 138 30.91 13.44 -19.95
N ARG A 139 32.14 13.52 -19.42
CA ARG A 139 32.47 14.32 -18.24
C ARG A 139 32.33 15.80 -18.60
N ARG A 140 31.14 16.37 -18.43
CA ARG A 140 30.98 17.83 -18.39
C ARG A 140 31.40 18.31 -17.00
N PRO A 141 32.36 19.23 -16.87
CA PRO A 141 32.69 19.84 -15.59
C PRO A 141 31.47 20.63 -15.11
N ILE A 142 30.75 20.10 -14.14
CA ILE A 142 29.71 20.84 -13.42
C ILE A 142 30.44 21.62 -12.33
N PRO A 143 30.36 22.96 -12.29
CA PRO A 143 30.92 23.73 -11.19
C PRO A 143 30.21 23.30 -9.90
N VAL A 144 30.94 22.56 -9.06
CA VAL A 144 30.47 22.09 -7.77
C VAL A 144 30.52 23.30 -6.83
N ALA A 145 29.38 23.99 -6.69
CA ALA A 145 29.19 24.87 -5.55
C ALA A 145 29.26 24.00 -4.29
N SER A 146 30.37 24.11 -3.57
CA SER A 146 30.69 23.36 -2.35
C SER A 146 29.75 23.76 -1.21
N ARG A 147 28.51 23.29 -1.25
CA ARG A 147 27.61 23.36 -0.10
C ARG A 147 28.02 22.24 0.84
N ALA A 148 28.65 22.59 1.96
CA ALA A 148 28.98 21.64 3.03
C ALA A 148 27.67 21.03 3.56
N VAL A 149 27.31 19.84 3.07
CA VAL A 149 26.19 19.07 3.60
C VAL A 149 26.72 18.29 4.80
N PRO A 150 26.18 18.48 6.01
CA PRO A 150 26.61 17.77 7.20
C PRO A 150 26.62 16.25 6.97
N LEU A 151 27.69 15.57 7.36
CA LEU A 151 27.84 14.11 7.23
C LEU A 151 26.70 13.34 7.91
N LEU A 152 26.14 13.91 8.99
CA LEU A 152 25.00 13.36 9.74
C LEU A 152 23.69 13.38 8.95
N THR A 153 23.42 14.42 8.14
CA THR A 153 22.22 14.41 7.29
C THR A 153 22.34 13.41 6.15
N ARG A 154 23.55 13.00 5.77
CA ARG A 154 23.81 11.98 4.74
C ARG A 154 23.58 10.54 5.22
N LEU A 155 23.74 10.29 6.52
CA LEU A 155 23.47 8.97 7.13
C LEU A 155 21.98 8.78 7.45
N CYS A 156 21.29 9.83 7.86
CA CYS A 156 19.83 9.81 8.05
C CYS A 156 19.07 9.93 6.71
N ALA A 157 19.67 10.55 5.69
CA ALA A 157 19.23 10.45 4.30
C ALA A 157 19.71 9.12 3.71
N GLY A 158 19.25 8.01 4.30
CA GLY A 158 19.31 6.73 3.61
C GLY A 158 18.68 6.85 2.20
N PRO A 159 18.96 5.90 1.29
CA PRO A 159 18.53 5.90 -0.12
C PRO A 159 17.00 5.87 -0.34
N VAL A 160 16.22 6.12 0.71
CA VAL A 160 14.76 6.25 0.74
C VAL A 160 14.32 7.71 0.53
N GLY A 161 15.19 8.69 0.82
CA GLY A 161 14.88 10.12 0.69
C GLY A 161 14.75 10.61 -0.75
N THR A 162 15.45 10.02 -1.72
CA THR A 162 15.56 10.53 -3.10
C THR A 162 15.21 9.51 -4.19
N ARG A 163 14.30 8.55 -3.92
CA ARG A 163 13.65 7.75 -4.98
C ARG A 163 12.60 8.55 -5.77
N ALA A 164 13.00 9.57 -6.51
CA ALA A 164 12.21 9.87 -7.69
C ALA A 164 12.25 8.61 -8.57
N PRO A 165 11.15 8.16 -9.20
CA PRO A 165 11.24 7.15 -10.24
C PRO A 165 12.29 7.62 -11.27
N PRO A 166 13.10 6.72 -11.84
CA PRO A 166 14.00 7.11 -12.93
C PRO A 166 13.17 7.80 -14.00
N LEU A 167 13.55 9.02 -14.39
CA LEU A 167 12.93 9.74 -15.50
C LEU A 167 13.16 8.92 -16.77
N LEU A 168 12.19 8.09 -17.13
CA LEU A 168 12.09 7.43 -18.43
C LEU A 168 11.43 8.39 -19.41
N THR A 169 12.02 9.55 -19.66
CA THR A 169 11.55 10.47 -20.71
C THR A 169 12.68 11.40 -21.14
N GLN A 170 13.39 11.00 -22.19
CA GLN A 170 13.62 11.82 -23.38
C GLN A 170 14.14 10.87 -24.48
N ILE A 171 13.19 10.37 -25.28
CA ILE A 171 13.40 9.95 -26.67
C ILE A 171 12.69 11.01 -27.50
#